data_AF-A0A846UXH9-F1
#
_entry.id   AF-A0A846UXH9-F1
#
_cell.length_a   1.000
_cell.length_b   1.000
_cell.length_c   1.000
_cell.angle_alpha   90.00
_cell.angle_beta   90.00
_cell.angle_gamma   90.00
#
_symmetry.space_group_name_H-M   'P 1'
#
loop_
_entity.id
_entity.type
_entity.pdbx_description
1 polymer ?
#
loop_
_entity_poly.entity_id
_entity_poly.type
_entity_poly.pdbx_seq_one_letter_code
_entity_poly.pdbx_strand_id
1 'polypeptide(L)' 'MTYKTGQEAFCGEIMDRYADLRLVDYGFAYRRDPSFPQDDVTWFLLEKTA' A
#
# COMPACT_ATOMS: atom_id res chain seq x y z
N MET A 1 -15.84 7.67 9.92
CA MET A 1 -14.66 7.01 10.51
C MET A 1 -13.90 6.36 9.37
N THR A 2 -12.88 7.04 8.85
CA THR A 2 -12.02 6.48 7.80
C THR A 2 -11.02 5.57 8.50
N TYR A 3 -11.13 4.26 8.29
CA TYR A 3 -10.16 3.29 8.80
C TYR A 3 -8.85 3.53 8.03
N LYS A 4 -7.90 4.23 8.64
CA LYS A 4 -6.56 4.41 8.08
C LYS A 4 -5.84 3.08 8.26
N THR A 5 -5.55 2.38 7.18
CA THR A 5 -4.81 1.12 7.27
C THR A 5 -3.34 1.43 7.56
N GLY A 6 -2.69 0.67 8.45
CA GLY A 6 -1.30 0.93 8.83
C GLY A 6 -0.32 0.92 7.65
N GLN A 7 -0.69 0.26 6.56
CA GLN A 7 0.07 0.17 5.32
C GLN A 7 0.12 1.51 4.57
N GLU A 8 -0.93 2.33 4.64
CA GLU A 8 -0.95 3.68 4.07
C GLU A 8 -0.05 4.65 4.84
N ALA A 9 0.00 4.50 6.17
CA ALA A 9 0.91 5.29 6.99
C ALA A 9 2.38 4.99 6.65
N PHE A 10 2.71 3.71 6.44
CA PHE A 10 4.04 3.29 6.01
C PHE A 10 4.43 3.82 4.64
N CYS A 11 3.55 3.72 3.65
CA CYS A 11 3.81 4.30 2.32
C CYS A 11 4.01 5.82 2.39
N GLY A 12 3.24 6.51 3.24
CA GLY A 12 3.38 7.94 3.48
C GLY A 12 4.74 8.32 4.04
N GLU A 13 5.25 7.61 5.05
CA GLU A 13 6.58 7.88 5.63
C GLU A 13 7.72 7.66 4.62
N ILE A 14 7.59 6.66 3.73
CA ILE A 14 8.58 6.42 2.68
C ILE A 14 8.56 7.56 1.66
N MET A 15 7.39 8.00 1.21
CA MET A 15 7.27 9.12 0.27
C MET A 15 7.75 10.46 0.88
N ASP A 16 7.57 10.66 2.18
CA ASP A 16 8.08 11.84 2.89
C ASP A 16 9.62 11.85 2.96
N ARG A 17 10.22 10.67 3.19
CA ARG A 17 11.69 10.52 3.22
C ARG A 17 12.34 10.64 1.84
N TYR A 18 11.65 10.22 0.79
CA TYR A 18 12.17 10.20 -0.58
C TYR A 18 11.28 11.01 -1.51
N ALA A 19 11.57 12.31 -1.62
CA ALA A 19 10.81 13.24 -2.47
C ALA A 19 10.89 12.92 -3.98
N ASP A 20 11.80 12.06 -4.39
CA ASP A 20 11.96 11.54 -5.75
C ASP A 20 11.17 10.24 -6.00
N LEU A 21 10.49 9.69 -4.98
CA LEU A 21 9.57 8.56 -5.15
C LEU A 21 8.16 9.07 -5.45
N ARG A 22 7.56 8.52 -6.51
CA ARG A 22 6.19 8.78 -6.93
C ARG A 22 5.38 7.50 -6.87
N LEU A 23 4.21 7.53 -6.25
CA LEU A 23 3.24 6.44 -6.31
C LEU A 23 2.71 6.31 -7.74
N VAL A 24 2.98 5.16 -8.37
CA VAL A 24 2.53 4.83 -9.72
C VAL A 24 1.24 4.05 -9.68
N ASP A 25 1.17 3.04 -8.82
CA ASP A 25 0.00 2.17 -8.72
C ASP A 25 -0.14 1.61 -7.30
N TYR A 26 -1.33 1.21 -6.93
CA TYR A 26 -1.59 0.55 -5.64
C TYR A 26 -2.83 -0.34 -5.74
N GLY A 27 -2.83 -1.42 -4.97
CA GLY A 27 -3.93 -2.38 -4.99
C GLY A 27 -4.18 -2.99 -3.62
N PHE A 28 -5.46 -3.24 -3.36
CA PHE A 28 -5.92 -3.95 -2.18
C PHE A 28 -6.65 -5.21 -2.65
N ALA A 29 -6.10 -6.37 -2.35
CA ALA A 29 -6.78 -7.63 -2.58
C ALA A 29 -7.42 -8.09 -1.27
N TYR A 30 -8.68 -7.71 -1.10
CA TYR A 30 -9.54 -8.23 -0.04
C TYR A 30 -10.19 -9.53 -0.52
N ARG A 31 -9.64 -10.67 -0.08
CA ARG A 31 -10.17 -11.98 -0.48
C ARG A 31 -10.97 -12.56 0.67
N ARG A 32 -12.25 -12.17 0.73
CA ARG A 32 -13.26 -12.66 1.69
C ARG A 32 -13.68 -14.12 1.40
N ASP A 33 -12.74 -14.96 0.98
CA ASP A 33 -12.98 -16.32 0.51
C ASP A 33 -12.68 -17.33 1.64
N PRO A 34 -13.67 -18.12 2.08
CA PRO A 34 -13.52 -19.01 3.24
C PRO A 34 -12.58 -20.21 3.01
N SER A 35 -12.11 -20.43 1.78
CA SER A 35 -11.30 -21.60 1.41
C SER A 35 -9.79 -21.43 1.58
N PHE A 36 -9.28 -20.20 1.68
CA PHE A 36 -7.85 -19.91 1.90
C PHE A 36 -7.69 -18.75 2.91
N PRO A 37 -7.31 -19.02 4.17
CA PRO A 37 -7.31 -18.02 5.26
C PRO A 37 -6.15 -17.00 5.22
N GLN A 38 -5.32 -16.99 4.18
CA GLN A 38 -4.19 -16.05 4.02
C GLN A 38 -4.49 -15.14 2.82
N ASP A 39 -4.39 -13.83 2.85
CA ASP A 39 -4.21 -12.78 3.86
C ASP A 39 -4.72 -11.52 3.12
N ASP A 40 -5.24 -10.51 3.81
CA ASP A 40 -5.52 -9.22 3.17
C ASP A 40 -4.19 -8.61 2.70
N VAL A 41 -3.94 -8.59 1.39
CA VAL A 41 -2.69 -8.06 0.83
C VAL A 41 -2.92 -6.67 0.23
N THR A 42 -2.11 -5.72 0.68
CA THR A 42 -1.99 -4.40 0.08
C THR A 42 -0.60 -4.28 -0.54
N TRP A 43 -0.53 -3.73 -1.74
CA TRP A 43 0.74 -3.46 -2.41
C TRP A 43 0.73 -2.05 -3.00
N PHE A 44 1.93 -1.46 -3.07
CA PHE A 44 2.18 -0.13 -3.62
C PHE A 44 3.35 -0.23 -4.60
N LEU A 45 3.17 0.35 -5.79
CA LEU A 45 4.19 0.48 -6.81
C LEU A 45 4.71 1.92 -6.78
N LEU A 46 5.96 2.08 -6.39
CA LEU A 46 6.65 3.37 -6.36
C LEU A 46 7.67 3.42 -7.51
N GLU A 47 7.71 4.52 -8.22
CA GLU A 47 8.72 4.83 -9.24
C GLU A 47 9.66 5.90 -8.70
N LYS A 48 10.95 5.73 -8.96
CA LYS A 48 11.97 6.74 -8.68
C LYS A 48 12.19 7.60 -9.92
N THR A 49 11.98 8.91 -9.81
CA THR A 49 12.05 9.86 -10.93
C THR A 49 13.43 10.52 -11.13
N ALA A 50 14.47 9.99 -10.48
CA ALA A 50 15.85 10.50 -10.52
C ALA A 50 16.56 10.28 -11.86
#